data_AF-A0A936ZNT3-F1
#
_entry.id   AF-A0A936ZNT3-F1
#
_cell.length_a   1.000
_cell.length_b   1.000
_cell.length_c   1.000
_cell.angle_alpha   90.00
_cell.angle_beta   90.00
_cell.angle_gamma   90.00
#
_symmetry.space_group_name_H-M   'P 1'
#
loop_
_entity.id
_entity.type
_entity.pdbx_description
1 polymer ?
#
loop_
_entity_poly.entity_id
_entity_poly.type
_entity_poly.pdbx_seq_one_letter_code
_entity_poly.pdbx_strand_id
1 'polypeptide(L)' 'IPVVTQHFTMLARNLLYTGVTRGKRLVVLVGQKKAVAMAVRGGKMKRRWTKLREWLAAA' A
#
# COMPACT_ATOMS: atom_id res chain seq x y z
N ILE A 1 -12.89 -2.10 -5.46
CA ILE A 1 -11.65 -1.31 -5.62
C ILE A 1 -10.98 -1.75 -6.92
N PRO A 2 -10.78 -0.83 -7.88
CA PRO A 2 -10.08 -1.12 -9.13
C PRO A 2 -8.57 -1.27 -8.89
N VAL A 3 -8.00 -2.42 -9.26
CA VAL A 3 -6.55 -2.69 -9.17
C VAL A 3 -6.02 -2.99 -10.57
N VAL A 4 -5.52 -1.95 -11.22
CA VAL A 4 -5.07 -1.98 -12.62
C VAL A 4 -3.63 -1.52 -12.73
N THR A 5 -2.91 -2.03 -13.73
CA THR A 5 -1.51 -1.69 -14.00
C THR A 5 -1.29 -0.23 -14.41
N GLN A 6 -2.34 0.45 -14.90
CA GLN A 6 -2.28 1.89 -15.23
C GLN A 6 -1.92 2.76 -14.00
N HIS A 7 -2.28 2.32 -12.79
CA HIS A 7 -1.91 3.00 -11.54
C HIS A 7 -0.59 2.46 -10.96
N PHE A 8 0.36 2.08 -11.81
CA PHE A 8 1.62 1.43 -11.45
C PHE A 8 2.32 2.06 -10.23
N THR A 9 2.43 3.39 -10.21
CA THR A 9 3.10 4.15 -9.15
C THR A 9 2.42 4.03 -7.79
N MET A 10 1.13 3.71 -7.77
CA MET A 10 0.31 3.55 -6.57
C MET A 10 0.14 2.08 -6.16
N LEU A 11 0.68 1.12 -6.93
CA LEU A 11 0.64 -0.30 -6.59
C LEU A 11 1.61 -0.59 -5.42
N ALA A 12 1.14 -0.34 -4.21
CA ALA A 12 1.88 -0.57 -2.98
C ALA A 12 1.02 -1.32 -1.95
N ARG A 13 1.68 -2.13 -1.11
CA ARG A 13 1.00 -3.00 -0.13
C ARG A 13 0.17 -2.21 0.88
N ASN A 14 0.71 -1.10 1.38
CA ASN A 14 0.02 -0.23 2.34
C ASN A 14 -1.24 0.40 1.74
N LEU A 15 -1.22 0.79 0.48
CA LEU A 15 -2.39 1.36 -0.17
C LEU A 15 -3.47 0.30 -0.42
N LEU A 16 -3.07 -0.89 -0.88
CA LEU A 16 -3.99 -2.02 -1.06
C LEU A 16 -4.61 -2.44 0.29
N TYR A 17 -3.80 -2.56 1.34
CA TYR A 17 -4.24 -2.84 2.70
C TYR A 17 -5.27 -1.80 3.20
N THR A 18 -4.99 -0.51 2.98
CA THR A 18 -5.91 0.57 3.37
C THR A 18 -7.23 0.47 2.63
N GLY A 19 -7.19 0.24 1.32
CA GLY A 19 -8.41 0.04 0.53
C GLY A 19 -9.25 -1.13 1.04
N VAL A 20 -8.62 -2.28 1.29
CA VAL A 20 -9.30 -3.48 1.80
C VAL A 20 -9.90 -3.24 3.18
N THR A 21 -9.14 -2.67 4.12
CA THR A 21 -9.59 -2.47 5.51
C THR A 21 -10.65 -1.37 5.67
N ARG A 22 -10.87 -0.51 4.66
CA ARG A 22 -11.98 0.45 4.64
C ARG A 22 -13.35 -0.20 4.42
N GLY A 23 -13.41 -1.42 3.88
CA GLY A 23 -14.68 -2.14 3.69
C GLY A 23 -15.19 -2.77 4.98
N LYS A 24 -16.43 -2.48 5.37
CA LYS A 24 -17.00 -2.92 6.65
C LYS A 24 -17.66 -4.31 6.64
N ARG A 25 -18.23 -4.73 5.50
CA ARG A 25 -19.03 -5.96 5.39
C ARG A 25 -18.60 -6.85 4.22
N LEU A 26 -18.32 -6.23 3.07
CA LEU A 26 -17.86 -6.92 1.86
C LEU A 26 -16.89 -6.03 1.11
N VAL A 27 -15.83 -6.62 0.56
CA VAL A 27 -14.86 -5.96 -0.32
C VAL A 27 -14.77 -6.75 -1.61
N VAL A 28 -14.98 -6.07 -2.74
CA VAL A 28 -14.77 -6.65 -4.07
C VAL A 28 -13.58 -5.95 -4.73
N LEU A 29 -12.56 -6.73 -5.07
CA LEU A 29 -11.39 -6.31 -5.85
C LEU A 29 -11.66 -6.61 -7.33
N VAL A 30 -11.63 -5.57 -8.16
CA VAL A 30 -11.86 -5.70 -9.61
C VAL A 30 -10.57 -5.28 -10.29
N GLY A 31 -10.01 -6.13 -11.15
CA GLY A 31 -8.79 -5.79 -11.86
C GLY A 31 -7.94 -6.98 -12.24
N GLN A 32 -6.65 -6.73 -12.46
CA GLN A 32 -5.72 -7.69 -13.03
C GLN A 32 -4.93 -8.41 -11.93
N LYS A 33 -4.83 -9.74 -12.01
CA LYS A 33 -4.00 -10.54 -11.08
C LYS A 33 -2.56 -10.03 -11.00
N LYS A 34 -2.00 -9.57 -12.13
CA LYS A 34 -0.66 -8.97 -12.20
C LYS A 34 -0.56 -7.69 -11.35
N ALA A 35 -1.53 -6.79 -11.43
CA ALA A 35 -1.51 -5.55 -10.65
C ALA A 35 -1.60 -5.83 -9.14
N VAL A 36 -2.41 -6.80 -8.73
CA VAL A 36 -2.47 -7.27 -7.33
C VAL A 36 -1.12 -7.86 -6.90
N ALA A 37 -0.53 -8.73 -7.72
CA ALA A 37 0.78 -9.32 -7.43
C ALA A 37 1.86 -8.24 -7.29
N MET A 38 1.86 -7.22 -8.15
CA MET A 38 2.77 -6.09 -8.07
C MET A 38 2.57 -5.27 -6.79
N ALA A 39 1.33 -4.96 -6.42
CA ALA A 39 1.04 -4.24 -5.18
C ALA A 39 1.48 -5.01 -3.92
N VAL A 40 1.32 -6.34 -3.91
CA VAL A 40 1.70 -7.18 -2.76
C VAL A 40 3.20 -7.48 -2.70
N ARG A 41 3.84 -7.72 -3.86
CA ARG A 41 5.27 -8.01 -3.99
C ARG A 41 6.15 -6.75 -3.99
N GLY A 42 5.57 -5.57 -4.25
CA GLY A 42 6.19 -4.24 -4.18
C GLY A 42 6.70 -3.94 -2.77
N GLY A 43 7.77 -4.63 -2.40
CA GLY A 43 8.41 -4.61 -1.11
C GLY A 43 9.31 -3.40 -1.00
N LYS A 44 9.16 -2.72 0.15
CA LYS A 44 9.78 -1.46 0.55
C LYS A 44 9.17 -0.25 -0.13
N MET A 45 8.08 0.22 0.48
CA MET A 45 7.74 1.65 0.46
C MET A 45 9.03 2.46 0.62
N LYS A 46 9.21 3.49 -0.22
CA LYS A 46 10.43 4.32 -0.17
C LYS A 46 10.72 4.70 1.28
N ARG A 47 11.98 4.54 1.71
CA ARG A 47 12.39 4.89 3.07
C ARG A 47 11.96 6.32 3.37
N ARG A 48 11.16 6.50 4.42
CA ARG A 48 10.78 7.82 4.89
C ARG A 48 11.91 8.36 5.75
N TRP A 49 12.52 9.45 5.32
CA TRP A 49 13.53 10.16 6.10
C TRP A 49 12.83 11.07 7.12
N THR A 50 12.99 10.78 8.42
CA THR A 50 12.40 11.56 9.51
C THR A 50 13.33 11.55 10.72
N LYS A 51 13.52 12.70 11.39
CA LYS A 51 14.29 12.79 12.65
C LYS A 51 13.49 12.47 13.91
N LEU A 52 12.19 12.21 13.79
CA LEU A 52 11.30 11.99 14.95
C LEU A 52 11.80 10.86 15.87
N ARG A 53 12.30 9.77 15.31
CA ARG A 53 12.83 8.64 16.09
C ARG A 53 14.08 9.05 16.90
N GLU A 54 14.92 9.90 16.34
CA GLU A 54 16.13 10.40 17.01
C GLU A 54 15.74 11.33 18.17
N TRP A 55 14.75 12.20 17.96
CA TRP A 55 14.25 13.11 19.00
C TRP A 55 13.60 12.37 20.18
N LEU A 56 12.79 11.34 19.91
CA LEU A 56 12.13 10.56 20.96
C LEU A 56 13.10 9.68 21.76
N ALA A 57 14.27 9.35 21.21
CA ALA A 57 15.28 8.54 21.89
C ALA A 57 16.27 9.39 22.72
N ALA A 58 16.35 10.69 22.45
CA ALA A 58 17.20 11.64 23.18
C ALA A 58 16.47 12.38 24.30
N ALA A 59 15.14 12.23 24.38
CA ALA A 59 14.28 12.70 25.48
C ALA A 59 14.09 11.59 26.50
#